data_AF-A0A5K1IM19-F1
#
_entry.id   AF-A0A5K1IM19-F1
#
_cell.length_a   1.000
_cell.length_b   1.000
_cell.length_c   1.000
_cell.angle_alpha   90.00
_cell.angle_beta   90.00
_cell.angle_gamma   90.00
#
_symmetry.space_group_name_H-M   'P 1'
#
loop_
_entity.id
_entity.type
_entity.pdbx_description
1 polymer ?
#
loop_
_entity_poly.entity_id
_entity_poly.type
_entity_poly.pdbx_seq_one_letter_code
_entity_poly.pdbx_strand_id
1 'polypeptide(L)'
;MNINDFDVLNRISSIINSEFGSNDAAIARYLIAHIRRSSEINVAAITRDAFVTRSAVRRFCNRLGYQSLSDLKESFTQSVFSSDLSHREEEFGYEEYRAELDFA
;
A
#
# COMPACT_ATOMS: atom_id res chain seq x y z
N MET A 1 8.89 8.19 -13.14
CA MET A 1 7.57 7.54 -13.28
C MET A 1 7.78 6.30 -14.13
N ASN A 2 7.77 5.11 -13.52
CA ASN A 2 8.14 3.86 -14.17
C ASN A 2 6.87 3.25 -14.80
N ILE A 3 6.96 2.66 -16.00
CA ILE A 3 5.83 2.02 -16.69
C ILE A 3 5.16 0.95 -15.81
N ASN A 4 5.92 0.38 -14.86
CA ASN A 4 5.47 -0.60 -13.89
C ASN A 4 4.44 -0.05 -12.88
N ASP A 5 4.45 1.25 -12.57
CA ASP A 5 3.64 1.80 -11.47
C ASP A 5 2.14 1.83 -11.80
N PHE A 6 1.79 2.21 -13.03
CA PHE A 6 0.39 2.13 -13.52
C PHE A 6 -0.09 0.68 -13.71
N ASP A 7 0.85 -0.26 -13.84
CA ASP A 7 0.55 -1.68 -14.05
C ASP A 7 0.12 -2.35 -12.72
N VAL A 8 0.67 -1.92 -11.57
CA VAL A 8 0.33 -2.53 -10.26
C VAL A 8 -1.14 -2.43 -9.91
N LEU A 9 -1.73 -1.23 -10.00
CA LEU A 9 -3.13 -1.02 -9.64
C LEU A 9 -4.06 -1.81 -10.56
N ASN A 10 -3.72 -1.89 -11.85
CA ASN A 10 -4.48 -2.69 -12.81
C ASN A 10 -4.39 -4.19 -12.50
N ARG A 11 -3.22 -4.70 -12.14
CA ARG A 11 -3.05 -6.11 -11.73
C ARG A 11 -3.78 -6.44 -10.44
N ILE A 12 -3.69 -5.58 -9.43
CA ILE A 12 -4.42 -5.73 -8.16
C ILE A 12 -5.93 -5.72 -8.42
N SER A 13 -6.41 -4.77 -9.25
CA SER A 13 -7.82 -4.70 -9.64
C SER A 13 -8.28 -5.98 -10.36
N SER A 14 -7.46 -6.50 -11.29
CA SER A 14 -7.74 -7.76 -11.98
C SER A 14 -7.89 -8.94 -11.02
N ILE A 15 -6.99 -9.07 -10.02
CA ILE A 15 -7.05 -10.12 -9.00
C ILE A 15 -8.35 -10.01 -8.17
N ILE A 16 -8.72 -8.80 -7.75
CA ILE A 16 -9.94 -8.56 -6.95
C ILE A 16 -11.19 -9.01 -7.70
N ASN A 17 -11.22 -8.78 -9.02
CA ASN A 17 -12.37 -9.07 -9.88
C ASN A 17 -12.43 -10.53 -10.36
N SER A 18 -11.31 -11.26 -10.38
CA SER A 18 -11.25 -12.60 -10.97
C SER A 18 -11.14 -13.75 -9.95
N GLU A 19 -10.61 -13.51 -8.74
CA GLU A 19 -10.26 -14.60 -7.82
C GLU A 19 -11.05 -14.60 -6.50
N PHE A 20 -12.37 -14.68 -6.57
CA PHE A 20 -13.20 -14.64 -5.38
C PHE A 20 -12.86 -15.77 -4.39
N GLY A 21 -12.58 -15.42 -3.12
CA GLY A 21 -12.22 -16.37 -2.06
C GLY A 21 -10.78 -16.88 -2.09
N SER A 22 -9.92 -16.38 -2.99
CA SER A 22 -8.49 -16.74 -2.98
C SER A 22 -7.70 -15.92 -1.96
N ASN A 23 -6.56 -16.47 -1.53
CA ASN A 23 -5.59 -15.72 -0.71
C ASN A 23 -5.12 -14.45 -1.44
N ASP A 24 -4.95 -14.51 -2.77
CA ASP A 24 -4.50 -13.38 -3.58
C ASP A 24 -5.55 -12.26 -3.56
N ALA A 25 -6.84 -12.59 -3.67
CA ALA A 25 -7.91 -11.62 -3.56
C ALA A 25 -8.05 -11.03 -2.14
N ALA A 26 -7.84 -11.84 -1.09
CA ALA A 26 -7.84 -11.35 0.28
C ALA A 26 -6.71 -10.34 0.51
N ILE A 27 -5.50 -10.64 0.05
CA ILE A 27 -4.33 -9.74 0.13
C ILE A 27 -4.56 -8.48 -0.70
N ALA A 28 -5.04 -8.61 -1.94
CA ALA A 28 -5.34 -7.48 -2.83
C ALA A 28 -6.38 -6.52 -2.22
N ARG A 29 -7.46 -7.06 -1.63
CA ARG A 29 -8.48 -6.26 -0.92
C ARG A 29 -7.90 -5.56 0.30
N TYR A 30 -7.03 -6.25 1.05
CA TYR A 30 -6.36 -5.66 2.20
C TYR A 30 -5.50 -4.44 1.81
N LEU A 31 -4.72 -4.56 0.73
CA LEU A 31 -3.88 -3.45 0.23
C LEU A 31 -4.72 -2.21 -0.13
N ILE A 32 -5.84 -2.39 -0.83
CA ILE A 32 -6.74 -1.29 -1.20
C ILE A 32 -7.43 -0.69 0.04
N ALA A 33 -7.86 -1.52 1.00
CA ALA A 33 -8.50 -1.04 2.22
C ALA A 33 -7.56 -0.21 3.12
N HIS A 34 -6.25 -0.48 3.06
CA HIS A 34 -5.23 0.19 3.86
C HIS A 34 -4.36 1.16 3.04
N ILE A 35 -4.83 1.53 1.85
CA ILE A 35 -4.09 2.35 0.89
C ILE A 35 -3.61 3.69 1.47
N ARG A 36 -4.38 4.32 2.36
CA ARG A 36 -4.02 5.58 3.03
C ARG A 36 -3.11 5.42 4.25
N ARG A 37 -2.89 4.19 4.71
CA ARG A 37 -2.18 3.86 5.96
C ARG A 37 -1.06 2.87 5.64
N SER A 38 -0.06 3.33 4.91
CA SER A 38 1.04 2.49 4.41
C SER A 38 1.88 1.85 5.53
N SER A 39 1.87 2.42 6.75
CA SER A 39 2.46 1.85 7.96
C SER A 39 1.76 0.55 8.41
N GLU A 40 0.46 0.43 8.14
CA GLU A 40 -0.34 -0.75 8.46
C GLU A 40 -0.12 -1.89 7.44
N ILE A 41 0.43 -1.59 6.26
CA ILE A 41 0.78 -2.60 5.24
C ILE A 41 2.10 -3.27 5.61
N ASN A 42 2.02 -4.33 6.40
CA ASN A 42 3.14 -5.21 6.72
C ASN A 42 2.69 -6.69 6.80
N VAL A 43 3.66 -7.61 6.71
CA VAL A 43 3.38 -9.06 6.64
C VAL A 43 2.55 -9.53 7.83
N ALA A 44 2.89 -9.08 9.05
CA ALA A 44 2.19 -9.52 10.25
C ALA A 44 0.72 -9.10 10.24
N ALA A 45 0.44 -7.83 9.92
CA ALA A 45 -0.91 -7.29 9.83
C ALA A 45 -1.72 -7.99 8.72
N ILE A 46 -1.15 -8.17 7.52
CA ILE A 46 -1.81 -8.89 6.42
C ILE A 46 -2.16 -10.32 6.84
N THR A 47 -1.22 -11.05 7.45
CA THR A 47 -1.48 -12.44 7.85
C THR A 47 -2.58 -12.56 8.90
N ARG A 48 -2.64 -11.60 9.84
CA ARG A 48 -3.61 -11.59 10.93
C ARG A 48 -5.00 -11.17 10.43
N ASP A 49 -5.06 -10.10 9.66
CA ASP A 49 -6.31 -9.39 9.35
C ASP A 49 -6.94 -9.91 8.04
N ALA A 50 -6.13 -10.44 7.11
CA ALA A 50 -6.62 -11.05 5.87
C ALA A 50 -6.71 -12.59 5.96
N PHE A 51 -6.41 -13.18 7.12
CA PHE A 51 -6.44 -14.63 7.38
C PHE A 51 -5.60 -15.47 6.38
N VAL A 52 -4.44 -14.95 5.97
CA VAL A 52 -3.53 -15.61 5.04
C VAL A 52 -2.22 -16.03 5.72
N THR A 53 -1.47 -16.93 5.08
CA THR A 53 -0.15 -17.32 5.56
C THR A 53 0.95 -16.39 5.06
N ARG A 54 2.09 -16.33 5.76
CA ARG A 54 3.29 -15.60 5.28
C ARG A 54 3.75 -16.07 3.90
N SER A 55 3.65 -17.39 3.65
CA SER A 55 3.97 -17.99 2.35
C SER A 55 3.02 -17.53 1.24
N ALA A 56 1.73 -17.32 1.54
CA ALA A 56 0.78 -16.75 0.59
C ALA A 56 1.15 -15.30 0.26
N VAL A 57 1.47 -14.47 1.25
CA VAL A 57 1.96 -13.09 1.03
C VAL A 57 3.19 -13.07 0.13
N ARG A 58 4.14 -13.98 0.37
CA ARG A 58 5.35 -14.09 -0.47
C ARG A 58 5.01 -14.47 -1.92
N ARG A 59 4.15 -15.47 -2.11
CA ARG A 59 3.71 -15.91 -3.45
C ARG A 59 2.97 -14.81 -4.19
N PHE A 60 2.12 -14.06 -3.49
CA PHE A 60 1.41 -12.91 -4.02
C PHE A 60 2.38 -11.84 -4.56
N CYS A 61 3.40 -11.47 -3.78
CA CYS A 61 4.43 -10.51 -4.22
C CYS A 61 5.15 -11.02 -5.48
N ASN A 62 5.62 -12.28 -5.44
CA ASN A 62 6.30 -12.90 -6.58
C ASN A 62 5.43 -12.94 -7.85
N ARG A 63 4.12 -13.21 -7.70
CA ARG A 63 3.15 -13.24 -8.81
C ARG A 63 3.02 -11.88 -9.50
N LEU A 64 3.09 -10.80 -8.73
CA LEU A 64 3.09 -9.43 -9.23
C LEU A 64 4.46 -8.98 -9.77
N GLY A 65 5.50 -9.81 -9.66
CA GLY A 65 6.85 -9.51 -10.11
C GLY A 65 7.77 -8.87 -9.06
N TYR A 66 7.37 -8.86 -7.79
CA TYR A 66 8.10 -8.22 -6.70
C TYR A 66 8.87 -9.24 -5.85
N GLN A 67 10.10 -8.92 -5.47
CA GLN A 67 10.91 -9.75 -4.58
C GLN A 67 10.45 -9.66 -3.12
N SER A 68 9.68 -8.66 -2.70
CA SER A 68 9.22 -8.56 -1.32
C SER A 68 7.92 -7.76 -1.20
N LEU A 69 7.28 -7.82 -0.03
CA LEU A 69 6.15 -6.95 0.28
C LEU A 69 6.59 -5.48 0.33
N SER A 70 7.81 -5.19 0.80
CA SER A 70 8.33 -3.83 0.84
C SER A 70 8.44 -3.24 -0.56
N ASP A 71 8.97 -4.01 -1.51
CA ASP A 71 9.13 -3.58 -2.91
C ASP A 71 7.77 -3.30 -3.56
N LEU A 72 6.80 -4.20 -3.32
CA LEU A 72 5.42 -4.01 -3.77
C LEU A 72 4.79 -2.78 -3.13
N LYS A 73 4.99 -2.58 -1.81
CA LYS A 73 4.42 -1.46 -1.06
C LYS A 73 4.94 -0.13 -1.58
N GLU A 74 6.23 -0.04 -1.87
CA GLU A 74 6.86 1.17 -2.43
C GLU A 74 6.24 1.54 -3.77
N SER A 75 6.21 0.61 -4.73
CA SER A 75 5.63 0.83 -6.06
C SER A 75 4.11 1.12 -5.98
N PHE A 76 3.39 0.41 -5.10
CA PHE A 76 1.97 0.67 -4.85
C PHE A 76 1.72 2.08 -4.28
N THR A 77 2.54 2.52 -3.31
CA THR A 77 2.41 3.85 -2.69
C THR A 77 2.73 4.95 -3.70
N GLN A 78 3.78 4.79 -4.51
CA GLN A 78 4.14 5.73 -5.58
C GLN A 78 3.05 5.82 -6.66
N SER A 79 2.43 4.69 -7.01
CA SER A 79 1.34 4.62 -7.99
C SER A 79 0.09 5.35 -7.50
N VAL A 80 -0.26 5.18 -6.22
CA VAL A 80 -1.45 5.81 -5.63
C VAL A 80 -1.22 7.28 -5.30
N PHE A 81 -0.06 7.60 -4.76
CA PHE A 81 0.31 8.95 -4.32
C PHE A 81 1.48 9.43 -5.18
N SER A 82 1.18 9.82 -6.42
CA SER A 82 2.18 10.27 -7.40
C SER A 82 2.84 11.61 -7.03
N SER A 83 2.47 12.21 -5.90
CA SER A 83 3.08 13.43 -5.36
C SER A 83 3.61 13.14 -3.96
N ASP A 84 4.72 13.80 -3.63
CA ASP A 84 5.50 13.78 -2.37
C ASP A 84 4.71 14.19 -1.11
N LEU A 85 3.38 14.16 -1.16
CA LEU A 85 2.48 14.46 -0.05
C LEU A 85 2.39 13.30 0.95
N SER A 86 2.81 12.08 0.58
CA SER A 86 2.80 10.92 1.48
C SER A 86 4.00 10.84 2.42
N HIS A 87 5.06 11.63 2.17
CA HIS A 87 6.19 11.81 3.09
C HIS A 87 6.00 12.95 4.08
N ARG A 88 4.84 13.63 4.04
CA ARG A 88 4.37 14.37 5.21
C ARG A 88 3.86 13.35 6.22
N GLU A 89 4.77 12.75 6.99
CA GLU A 89 4.43 12.57 8.40
C GLU A 89 3.91 13.94 8.85
N GLU A 90 2.72 14.00 9.44
CA GLU A 90 2.16 15.24 9.96
C GLU A 90 3.05 15.70 11.12
N GLU A 91 4.21 16.27 10.80
CA GLU A 91 5.24 16.65 11.78
C GLU A 91 4.85 17.93 12.52
N PHE A 92 3.80 18.63 12.04
CA PHE A 92 3.24 19.80 12.69
C PHE A 92 1.72 19.76 12.67
N GLY A 93 1.10 19.78 13.85
CA GLY A 93 -0.32 19.97 13.99
C GLY A 93 -0.75 21.33 13.42
N TYR A 94 -1.97 21.42 12.90
CA TYR A 94 -2.53 22.65 12.32
C TYR A 94 -2.36 23.89 13.23
N GLU A 95 -2.46 23.70 14.55
CA GLU A 95 -2.25 24.74 15.56
C GLU A 95 -0.83 25.31 15.57
N GLU A 96 0.18 24.47 15.35
CA GLU A 96 1.59 24.83 15.43
C GLU A 96 2.04 25.62 14.20
N TYR A 97 1.50 25.27 13.03
CA TYR A 97 1.67 26.04 11.78
C TYR A 97 1.05 27.44 11.85
N ARG A 98 -0.10 27.58 12.53
CA ARG A 98 -0.73 28.89 12.75
C ARG A 98 0.10 29.76 13.67
N ALA A 99 0.66 29.19 14.72
CA ALA A 99 1.48 29.91 15.67
C ALA A 99 2.70 30.55 14.98
N GLU A 100 3.39 29.86 14.09
CA GLU A 100 4.53 30.44 13.35
C GLU A 100 4.14 31.63 12.46
N LEU A 101 2.97 31.59 11.82
CA LEU A 101 2.49 32.66 10.95
C LEU A 101 2.04 33.90 11.74
N ASP A 102 1.57 33.72 12.97
CA ASP A 102 1.16 34.82 13.84
C ASP A 102 2.36 35.60 14.43
N PHE A 103 3.60 35.10 14.25
CA PHE A 103 4.85 35.76 14.68
C PHE A 103 5.70 36.36 13.53
N ALA A 104 5.23 36.31 12.27
CA ALA A 104 5.91 36.88 11.09
C ALA A 104 5.27 38.19 10.60
#